data_AF-W6MJW6-F1
#
_entry.id   AF-W6MJW6-F1
#
_cell.length_a   1.000
_cell.length_b   1.000
_cell.length_c   1.000
_cell.angle_alpha   90.00
_cell.angle_beta   90.00
_cell.angle_gamma   90.00
#
_symmetry.space_group_name_H-M   'P 1'
#
loop_
_entity.id
_entity.type
_entity.pdbx_description
1 polymer ?
#
loop_
_entity_poly.entity_id
_entity_poly.type
_entity_poly.pdbx_seq_one_letter_code
_entity_poly.pdbx_strand_id
1 'polypeptide(L)'
;MLEGKFDEASLLKKVIDAMKDSVKLCNFNCTENGISVQAIDDSRVLLISLLIEAGSFEDYRCDRNIVLGLEMESLNKIIKNGNASDMLTLVAEDSPDALNLIFEDKRRDRIAEYSLKLMDIDQDFLKIEDMKFDAVVNMPSAEFAKICRDMKTLSESLQIIITKDSVKFNSEGDFGSGSVVIKSFTDLEKTEESVRITLEKPINLTFGAKYLNDIIKSTPLASQVTIKLCDKQPALFEYQLPSGYLRFYLAPKFEDEE
;
A
#
# COMPACT_ATOMS: atom_id res chain seq x y z
N MET A 1 13.62 21.98 9.24
CA MET A 1 13.88 21.55 7.87
C MET A 1 13.62 20.06 7.79
N LEU A 2 13.20 19.56 6.63
CA LEU A 2 13.16 18.13 6.30
C LEU A 2 14.30 17.82 5.33
N GLU A 3 15.06 16.78 5.65
CA GLU A 3 16.02 16.14 4.76
C GLU A 3 15.92 14.62 4.97
N GLY A 4 15.38 13.91 3.98
CA GLY A 4 15.19 12.45 4.03
C GLY A 4 15.84 11.79 2.84
N LYS A 5 16.89 11.03 3.08
CA LYS A 5 17.75 10.42 2.06
C LYS A 5 17.54 8.91 1.99
N PHE A 6 17.02 8.43 0.87
CA PHE A 6 16.91 7.01 0.56
C PHE A 6 18.18 6.51 -0.15
N ASP A 7 18.71 5.37 0.28
CA ASP A 7 19.81 4.70 -0.43
C ASP A 7 19.42 4.33 -1.87
N GLU A 8 18.16 3.93 -2.09
CA GLU A 8 17.60 3.71 -3.42
C GLU A 8 16.24 4.39 -3.59
N ALA A 9 16.09 5.12 -4.70
CA ALA A 9 14.81 5.69 -5.13
C ALA A 9 13.74 4.61 -5.37
N SER A 10 14.14 3.35 -5.56
CA SER A 10 13.27 2.21 -5.84
C SER A 10 12.12 2.07 -4.83
N LEU A 11 12.36 2.32 -3.54
CA LEU A 11 11.35 2.21 -2.49
C LEU A 11 10.23 3.24 -2.71
N LEU A 12 10.57 4.53 -2.74
CA LEU A 12 9.57 5.58 -2.90
C LEU A 12 8.86 5.48 -4.26
N LYS A 13 9.59 5.13 -5.34
CA LYS A 13 9.00 4.86 -6.66
C LYS A 13 7.87 3.84 -6.58
N LYS A 14 8.12 2.69 -5.95
CA LYS A 14 7.13 1.61 -5.82
C LYS A 14 5.95 2.03 -4.93
N VAL A 15 6.20 2.78 -3.85
CA VAL A 15 5.14 3.29 -2.96
C VAL A 15 4.21 4.23 -3.73
N ILE A 16 4.76 5.19 -4.47
CA ILE A 16 3.97 6.14 -5.25
C ILE A 16 3.22 5.45 -6.39
N ASP A 17 3.85 4.51 -7.11
CA ASP A 17 3.19 3.72 -8.15
C ASP A 17 2.02 2.88 -7.59
N ALA A 18 2.09 2.43 -6.33
CA ALA A 18 1.04 1.67 -5.68
C ALA A 18 -0.17 2.53 -5.24
N MET A 19 0.05 3.81 -4.91
CA MET A 19 -0.99 4.68 -4.33
C MET A 19 -1.66 5.61 -5.34
N LYS A 20 -0.94 6.03 -6.39
CA LYS A 20 -1.37 7.13 -7.29
C LYS A 20 -2.72 6.94 -7.99
N ASP A 21 -3.13 5.69 -8.21
CA ASP A 21 -4.39 5.39 -8.94
C ASP A 21 -5.59 5.36 -7.99
N SER A 22 -5.34 5.24 -6.68
CA SER A 22 -6.36 5.21 -5.63
C SER A 22 -6.63 6.59 -5.04
N VAL A 23 -5.61 7.45 -4.95
CA VAL A 23 -5.70 8.78 -4.35
C VAL A 23 -4.98 9.82 -5.20
N LYS A 24 -5.65 10.94 -5.49
CA LYS A 24 -5.12 12.03 -6.32
C LYS A 24 -4.26 13.01 -5.53
N LEU A 25 -4.74 13.38 -4.34
CA LEU A 25 -4.14 14.37 -3.45
C LEU A 25 -3.93 13.72 -2.08
N CYS A 26 -2.77 13.93 -1.47
CA CYS A 26 -2.53 13.46 -0.09
C CYS A 26 -1.48 14.30 0.63
N ASN A 27 -1.57 14.31 1.97
CA ASN A 27 -0.57 14.92 2.83
C ASN A 27 0.47 13.88 3.28
N PHE A 28 1.74 14.19 3.03
CA PHE A 28 2.87 13.50 3.64
C PHE A 28 3.22 14.22 4.93
N ASN A 29 2.89 13.60 6.06
CA ASN A 29 3.19 14.12 7.38
C ASN A 29 4.58 13.65 7.80
N CYS A 30 5.54 14.56 7.79
CA CYS A 30 6.91 14.32 8.17
C CYS A 30 7.12 14.71 9.64
N THR A 31 7.72 13.81 10.41
CA THR A 31 8.04 13.97 11.83
C THR A 31 9.43 13.41 12.09
N GLU A 32 10.02 13.61 13.26
CA GLU A 32 11.31 13.01 13.63
C GLU A 32 11.36 11.47 13.46
N ASN A 33 10.21 10.79 13.53
CA ASN A 33 10.11 9.33 13.44
C ASN A 33 9.98 8.81 12.01
N GLY A 34 9.83 9.70 11.02
CA GLY A 34 9.65 9.34 9.62
C GLY A 34 8.46 10.04 8.95
N ILE A 35 8.04 9.47 7.83
CA ILE A 35 6.98 10.02 6.96
C ILE A 35 5.76 9.11 7.02
N SER A 36 4.59 9.71 7.25
CA SER A 36 3.31 9.00 7.25
C SER A 36 2.32 9.66 6.29
N VAL A 37 1.54 8.83 5.60
CA VAL A 37 0.43 9.29 4.75
C VAL A 37 -0.80 8.54 5.19
N GLN A 38 -1.91 9.26 5.25
CA GLN A 38 -3.23 8.66 5.32
C GLN A 38 -4.07 9.29 4.22
N ALA A 39 -4.82 8.51 3.45
CA ALA A 39 -5.66 9.05 2.39
C ALA A 39 -6.85 8.15 2.11
N ILE A 40 -7.98 8.75 1.75
CA ILE A 40 -9.23 8.05 1.43
C ILE A 40 -9.52 8.31 -0.05
N ASP A 41 -9.99 7.28 -0.75
CA ASP A 41 -10.38 7.42 -2.15
C ASP A 41 -11.66 8.26 -2.33
N ASP A 42 -11.95 8.71 -3.55
CA ASP A 42 -13.11 9.55 -3.86
C ASP A 42 -14.45 8.89 -3.45
N SER A 43 -14.53 7.55 -3.45
CA SER A 43 -15.74 6.81 -3.04
C SER A 43 -15.85 6.55 -1.53
N ARG A 44 -14.81 6.87 -0.75
CA ARG A 44 -14.72 6.61 0.69
C ARG A 44 -14.87 5.15 1.10
N VAL A 45 -14.48 4.23 0.23
CA VAL A 45 -14.53 2.78 0.44
C VAL A 45 -13.14 2.21 0.75
N LEU A 46 -12.09 2.87 0.28
CA LEU A 46 -10.69 2.48 0.44
C LEU A 46 -9.92 3.57 1.20
N LEU A 47 -9.38 3.20 2.37
CA LEU A 47 -8.44 4.01 3.13
C LEU A 47 -7.02 3.44 2.98
N ILE A 48 -6.06 4.30 2.68
CA ILE A 48 -4.63 3.97 2.58
C ILE A 48 -3.93 4.56 3.80
N SER A 49 -3.05 3.78 4.41
CA SER A 49 -2.15 4.22 5.47
C SER A 49 -0.73 3.75 5.16
N LEU A 50 0.16 4.71 4.94
CA LEU A 50 1.58 4.52 4.74
C LEU A 50 2.33 4.99 5.98
N LEU A 51 3.31 4.20 6.39
CA LEU A 51 4.33 4.60 7.33
C LEU A 51 5.69 4.22 6.76
N ILE A 52 6.57 5.20 6.58
CA ILE A 52 7.98 5.01 6.26
C ILE A 52 8.76 5.56 7.46
N GLU A 53 9.24 4.67 8.31
CA GLU A 53 9.97 5.07 9.51
C GLU A 53 11.36 5.60 9.14
N ALA A 54 11.97 6.38 10.04
CA ALA A 54 13.32 6.93 9.87
C ALA A 54 14.38 5.83 9.55
N GLY A 55 14.17 4.59 10.02
CA GLY A 55 15.03 3.45 9.71
C GLY A 55 15.02 2.97 8.25
N SER A 56 14.08 3.44 7.42
CA SER A 56 14.07 3.19 5.96
C SER A 56 14.96 4.13 5.16
N PHE A 57 15.55 5.13 5.80
CA PHE A 57 16.42 6.13 5.19
C PHE A 57 17.89 5.86 5.56
N GLU A 58 18.82 6.26 4.69
CA GLU A 58 20.24 6.30 5.01
C GLU A 58 20.52 7.41 6.02
N ASP A 59 19.97 8.60 5.74
CA ASP A 59 19.97 9.75 6.63
C ASP A 59 18.57 10.35 6.70
N TYR A 60 18.10 10.66 7.90
CA TYR A 60 16.79 11.29 8.09
C TYR A 60 16.86 12.37 9.16
N ARG A 61 16.40 13.58 8.80
CA ARG A 61 16.31 14.72 9.68
C ARG A 61 14.99 15.45 9.43
N CYS A 62 14.22 15.65 10.49
CA CYS A 62 13.00 16.45 10.46
C CYS A 62 12.96 17.31 11.72
N ASP A 63 13.38 18.58 11.63
CA ASP A 63 13.54 19.43 12.82
C ASP A 63 12.19 19.83 13.46
N ARG A 64 11.12 19.81 12.66
CA ARG A 64 9.76 20.18 13.03
C ARG A 64 8.80 19.34 12.21
N ASN A 65 7.60 19.11 12.75
CA ASN A 65 6.55 18.46 11.99
C ASN A 65 6.19 19.32 10.77
N ILE A 66 6.35 18.76 9.58
CA ILE A 66 6.07 19.41 8.30
C ILE A 66 5.02 18.58 7.57
N VAL A 67 4.05 19.25 6.95
CA VAL A 67 3.04 18.61 6.12
C VAL A 67 3.30 19.00 4.68
N LEU A 68 3.49 18.01 3.82
CA LEU A 68 3.71 18.21 2.39
C LEU A 68 2.46 17.75 1.63
N GLY A 69 1.63 18.70 1.21
CA GLY A 69 0.48 18.40 0.38
C GLY A 69 0.87 18.24 -1.08
N LEU A 70 0.65 17.04 -1.64
CA LEU A 70 1.16 16.64 -2.95
C LEU A 70 0.05 16.09 -3.85
N GLU A 71 0.11 16.45 -5.13
CA GLU A 71 -0.63 15.78 -6.19
C GLU A 71 0.15 14.56 -6.69
N MET A 72 -0.45 13.38 -6.53
CA MET A 72 0.19 12.09 -6.75
C MET A 72 0.61 11.86 -8.21
N GLU A 73 -0.15 12.39 -9.17
CA GLU A 73 0.20 12.27 -10.59
C GLU A 73 1.47 13.06 -10.92
N SER A 74 1.57 14.29 -10.41
CA SER A 74 2.74 15.16 -10.58
C SER A 74 3.97 14.60 -9.87
N LEU A 75 3.81 14.12 -8.63
CA LEU A 75 4.89 13.43 -7.91
C LEU A 75 5.38 12.19 -8.67
N ASN A 76 4.47 11.37 -9.19
CA ASN A 76 4.81 10.19 -9.97
C ASN A 76 5.55 10.53 -11.28
N LYS A 77 5.18 11.63 -11.97
CA LYS A 77 5.89 12.11 -13.17
C LYS A 77 7.34 12.46 -12.86
N ILE A 78 7.61 13.16 -11.74
CA ILE A 78 8.96 13.55 -11.33
C ILE A 78 9.77 12.33 -10.89
N ILE A 79 9.19 11.51 -10.01
CA ILE A 79 9.86 10.34 -9.44
C ILE A 79 10.28 9.33 -10.53
N LYS A 80 9.57 9.28 -11.65
CA LYS A 80 9.94 8.43 -12.79
C LYS A 80 11.21 8.85 -13.53
N ASN A 81 11.67 10.08 -13.38
CA ASN A 81 12.86 10.60 -14.08
C ASN A 81 14.20 10.11 -13.49
N GLY A 82 14.24 9.71 -12.22
CA GLY A 82 15.42 9.06 -11.62
C GLY A 82 15.46 7.56 -11.90
N ASN A 83 16.64 6.94 -11.93
CA ASN A 83 16.73 5.47 -11.98
C ASN A 83 16.32 4.87 -10.63
N ALA A 84 15.92 3.59 -10.63
CA ALA A 84 15.56 2.91 -9.39
C ALA A 84 16.75 2.77 -8.41
N SER A 85 17.97 2.66 -8.94
CA SER A 85 19.22 2.54 -8.16
C SER A 85 19.85 3.88 -7.77
N ASP A 86 19.29 5.00 -8.21
CA ASP A 86 19.77 6.32 -7.81
C ASP A 86 19.46 6.53 -6.33
N MET A 87 20.34 7.23 -5.63
CA MET A 87 20.07 7.76 -4.31
C MET A 87 19.06 8.90 -4.43
N LEU A 88 18.08 8.98 -3.52
CA LEU A 88 17.02 9.98 -3.56
C LEU A 88 16.98 10.78 -2.27
N THR A 89 17.16 12.08 -2.35
CA THR A 89 17.04 13.00 -1.21
C THR A 89 15.80 13.87 -1.37
N LEU A 90 14.95 13.85 -0.34
CA LEU A 90 13.79 14.74 -0.19
C LEU A 90 14.18 15.93 0.68
N VAL A 91 14.02 17.14 0.18
CA VAL A 91 14.37 18.37 0.91
C VAL A 91 13.19 19.33 0.94
N ALA A 92 12.84 19.82 2.13
CA ALA A 92 11.86 20.88 2.32
C ALA A 92 12.26 21.81 3.47
N GLU A 93 12.03 23.11 3.30
CA GLU A 93 12.28 24.12 4.35
C GLU A 93 11.26 24.04 5.49
N ASP A 94 11.40 24.88 6.52
CA ASP A 94 10.46 24.92 7.67
C ASP A 94 9.04 25.39 7.30
N SER A 95 8.92 26.20 6.24
CA SER A 95 7.64 26.68 5.70
C SER A 95 7.68 26.53 4.19
N PRO A 96 7.60 25.28 3.69
CA PRO A 96 7.92 24.97 2.31
C PRO A 96 6.78 25.39 1.37
N ASP A 97 7.13 25.99 0.23
CA ASP A 97 6.26 26.18 -0.93
C ASP A 97 6.45 25.09 -1.99
N ALA A 98 7.56 24.36 -1.90
CA ALA A 98 7.92 23.25 -2.77
C ALA A 98 8.65 22.13 -2.00
N LEU A 99 8.51 20.90 -2.50
CA LEU A 99 9.36 19.75 -2.17
C LEU A 99 10.43 19.61 -3.25
N ASN A 100 11.70 19.61 -2.85
CA ASN A 100 12.81 19.33 -3.75
C ASN A 100 13.17 17.84 -3.69
N LEU A 101 13.30 17.22 -4.87
CA LEU A 101 13.70 15.83 -5.07
C LEU A 101 15.04 15.82 -5.81
N ILE A 102 16.07 15.29 -5.16
CA ILE A 102 17.44 15.22 -5.69
C ILE A 102 17.76 13.75 -5.95
N PHE A 103 18.09 13.41 -7.19
CA PHE A 103 18.52 12.08 -7.59
C PHE A 103 20.01 12.09 -7.91
N GLU A 104 20.77 11.21 -7.26
CA GLU A 104 22.22 11.08 -7.41
C GLU A 104 22.57 9.67 -7.89
N ASP A 105 23.26 9.57 -9.03
CA ASP A 105 23.78 8.29 -9.52
C ASP A 105 25.01 7.89 -8.70
N LYS A 106 24.99 6.68 -8.11
CA LYS A 106 26.09 6.21 -7.24
C LYS A 106 27.43 5.98 -7.98
N ARG A 107 27.41 5.89 -9.31
CA ARG A 107 28.58 5.54 -10.14
C ARG A 107 29.00 6.66 -11.08
N ARG A 108 28.03 7.44 -11.55
CA ARG A 108 28.25 8.55 -12.48
C ARG A 108 28.04 9.84 -11.71
N ASP A 109 28.82 10.86 -12.05
CA ASP A 109 28.68 12.20 -11.49
C ASP A 109 27.46 12.93 -12.09
N ARG A 110 26.28 12.31 -11.96
CA ARG A 110 24.99 12.83 -12.44
C ARG A 110 24.10 13.13 -11.25
N ILE A 111 23.75 14.39 -11.12
CA ILE A 111 22.78 14.90 -10.15
C ILE A 111 21.59 15.48 -10.93
N ALA A 112 20.38 15.10 -10.57
CA ALA A 112 19.16 15.65 -11.14
C ALA A 112 18.26 16.18 -10.01
N GLU A 113 17.95 17.48 -10.08
CA GLU A 113 17.13 18.17 -9.08
C GLU A 113 15.80 18.57 -9.70
N TYR A 114 14.71 18.29 -8.97
CA TYR A 114 13.35 18.64 -9.35
C TYR A 114 12.65 19.33 -8.19
N SER A 115 11.96 20.43 -8.49
CA SER A 115 11.16 21.15 -7.49
C SER A 115 9.68 20.96 -7.80
N LEU A 116 8.93 20.41 -6.85
CA LEU A 116 7.50 20.14 -6.94
C LEU A 116 6.74 21.08 -6.01
N LYS A 117 5.88 21.93 -6.58
CA LYS A 117 5.04 22.83 -5.78
C LYS A 117 4.11 22.06 -4.84
N LEU A 118 4.03 22.53 -3.61
CA LEU A 118 3.10 22.01 -2.61
C LEU A 118 1.72 22.64 -2.78
N MET A 119 0.73 21.97 -2.20
CA MET A 119 -0.65 22.40 -2.16
C MET A 119 -1.16 22.36 -0.73
N ASP A 120 -2.04 23.28 -0.38
CA ASP A 120 -2.81 23.19 0.85
C ASP A 120 -3.93 22.17 0.65
N ILE A 121 -3.86 21.05 1.40
CA ILE A 121 -4.85 19.99 1.35
C ILE A 121 -5.47 19.85 2.73
N ASP A 122 -6.76 20.18 2.81
CA ASP A 122 -7.57 19.88 3.98
C ASP A 122 -7.79 18.36 4.05
N GLN A 123 -7.28 17.73 5.09
CA GLN A 123 -7.39 16.29 5.26
C GLN A 123 -7.79 15.91 6.68
N ASP A 124 -8.88 15.17 6.79
CA ASP A 124 -9.32 14.57 8.04
C ASP A 124 -8.40 13.39 8.38
N PHE A 125 -7.63 13.53 9.45
CA PHE A 125 -6.88 12.42 10.01
C PHE A 125 -7.83 11.50 10.78
N LEU A 126 -8.06 10.30 10.26
CA LEU A 126 -8.79 9.25 10.92
C LEU A 126 -7.88 8.50 11.88
N LYS A 127 -8.22 8.54 13.16
CA LYS A 127 -7.58 7.67 14.14
C LYS A 127 -7.99 6.22 13.86
N ILE A 128 -7.02 5.42 13.44
CA ILE A 128 -7.20 3.97 13.28
C ILE A 128 -7.06 3.34 14.66
N GLU A 129 -8.14 2.77 15.17
CA GLU A 129 -8.13 2.02 16.44
C GLU A 129 -7.62 0.58 16.23
N ASP A 130 -7.18 -0.05 17.32
CA ASP A 130 -6.76 -1.44 17.29
C ASP A 130 -7.96 -2.35 16.97
N MET A 131 -8.01 -2.84 15.73
CA MET A 131 -9.02 -3.78 15.28
C MET A 131 -8.68 -5.20 15.67
N LYS A 132 -9.68 -5.92 16.20
CA LYS A 132 -9.61 -7.37 16.38
C LYS A 132 -10.06 -8.04 15.09
N PHE A 133 -9.23 -8.93 14.55
CA PHE A 133 -9.50 -9.64 13.32
C PHE A 133 -9.84 -11.10 13.61
N ASP A 134 -10.92 -11.59 13.00
CA ASP A 134 -11.38 -12.97 13.13
C ASP A 134 -10.53 -13.94 12.29
N ALA A 135 -9.87 -13.45 11.24
CA ALA A 135 -9.00 -14.25 10.38
C ALA A 135 -7.77 -13.45 9.92
N VAL A 136 -6.61 -14.10 9.88
CA VAL A 136 -5.37 -13.55 9.33
C VAL A 136 -4.76 -14.55 8.36
N VAL A 137 -4.54 -14.12 7.12
CA VAL A 137 -3.87 -14.90 6.07
C VAL A 137 -2.58 -14.17 5.70
N ASN A 138 -1.46 -14.87 5.75
CA ASN A 138 -0.20 -14.42 5.18
C ASN A 138 0.14 -15.35 4.00
N MET A 139 0.34 -14.78 2.82
CA MET A 139 0.57 -15.53 1.58
C MET A 139 1.46 -14.75 0.61
N PRO A 140 2.04 -15.40 -0.42
CA PRO A 140 2.85 -14.74 -1.42
C PRO A 140 2.05 -13.63 -2.13
N SER A 141 2.61 -12.43 -2.17
CA SER A 141 1.96 -11.27 -2.78
C SER A 141 1.74 -11.48 -4.28
N ALA A 142 2.66 -12.17 -4.95
CA ALA A 142 2.57 -12.51 -6.36
C ALA A 142 1.37 -13.44 -6.66
N GLU A 143 1.13 -14.44 -5.81
CA GLU A 143 -0.01 -15.36 -5.95
C GLU A 143 -1.33 -14.63 -5.72
N PHE A 144 -1.41 -13.81 -4.66
CA PHE A 144 -2.59 -12.98 -4.41
C PHE A 144 -2.88 -12.01 -5.57
N ALA A 145 -1.83 -11.40 -6.13
CA ALA A 145 -1.95 -10.50 -7.28
C ALA A 145 -2.45 -11.21 -8.53
N LYS A 146 -1.95 -12.42 -8.80
CA LYS A 146 -2.43 -13.25 -9.90
C LYS A 146 -3.91 -13.57 -9.74
N ILE A 147 -4.33 -14.04 -8.57
CA ILE A 147 -5.73 -14.36 -8.27
C ILE A 147 -6.62 -13.14 -8.48
N CYS A 148 -6.27 -11.98 -7.95
CA CYS A 148 -7.08 -10.78 -8.08
C CYS A 148 -7.25 -10.32 -9.53
N ARG A 149 -6.21 -10.47 -10.37
CA ARG A 149 -6.30 -10.17 -11.82
C ARG A 149 -7.17 -11.18 -12.54
N ASP A 150 -6.96 -12.47 -12.29
CA ASP A 150 -7.72 -13.56 -12.91
C ASP A 150 -9.21 -13.43 -12.58
N MET A 151 -9.55 -13.21 -11.30
CA MET A 151 -10.94 -13.09 -10.84
C MET A 151 -11.65 -11.83 -11.35
N LYS A 152 -10.91 -10.73 -11.56
CA LYS A 152 -11.42 -9.48 -12.13
C LYS A 152 -11.86 -9.63 -13.58
N THR A 153 -11.33 -10.61 -14.31
CA THR A 153 -11.83 -10.92 -15.66
C THR A 153 -13.24 -11.50 -15.66
N LEU A 154 -13.66 -12.14 -14.56
CA LEU A 154 -14.93 -12.84 -14.43
C LEU A 154 -16.03 -11.95 -13.85
N SER A 155 -15.72 -11.15 -12.81
CA SER A 155 -16.70 -10.34 -12.09
C SER A 155 -16.10 -9.07 -11.49
N GLU A 156 -16.98 -8.10 -11.20
CA GLU A 156 -16.69 -6.89 -10.44
C GLU A 156 -16.64 -7.12 -8.92
N SER A 157 -16.93 -8.35 -8.49
CA SER A 157 -16.94 -8.80 -7.09
C SER A 157 -15.97 -9.97 -6.91
N LEU A 158 -15.14 -9.93 -5.87
CA LEU A 158 -14.35 -11.07 -5.43
C LEU A 158 -14.75 -11.44 -4.01
N GLN A 159 -15.20 -12.67 -3.84
CA GLN A 159 -15.54 -13.26 -2.54
C GLN A 159 -14.30 -13.95 -1.96
N ILE A 160 -13.99 -13.65 -0.69
CA ILE A 160 -12.90 -14.26 0.07
C ILE A 160 -13.52 -15.04 1.23
N ILE A 161 -13.32 -16.36 1.20
CA ILE A 161 -13.86 -17.29 2.19
C ILE A 161 -12.69 -17.91 2.95
N ILE A 162 -12.67 -17.78 4.27
CA ILE A 162 -11.63 -18.39 5.11
C ILE A 162 -12.23 -19.44 6.02
N THR A 163 -11.60 -20.61 5.97
CA THR A 163 -11.86 -21.78 6.81
C THR A 163 -10.57 -22.18 7.51
N LYS A 164 -10.64 -23.17 8.41
CA LYS A 164 -9.53 -23.54 9.29
C LYS A 164 -8.20 -23.78 8.53
N ASP A 165 -8.28 -24.47 7.40
CA ASP A 165 -7.10 -24.95 6.67
C ASP A 165 -6.97 -24.36 5.26
N SER A 166 -7.89 -23.48 4.85
CA SER A 166 -7.85 -22.90 3.50
C SER A 166 -8.49 -21.53 3.38
N VAL A 167 -7.94 -20.75 2.47
CA VAL A 167 -8.54 -19.55 1.91
C VAL A 167 -9.04 -19.86 0.50
N LYS A 168 -10.29 -19.50 0.21
CA LYS A 168 -10.93 -19.65 -1.10
C LYS A 168 -11.27 -18.27 -1.65
N PHE A 169 -10.92 -18.06 -2.92
CA PHE A 169 -11.24 -16.88 -3.70
C PHE A 169 -12.25 -17.28 -4.77
N ASN A 170 -13.42 -16.64 -4.77
CA ASN A 170 -14.55 -17.02 -5.62
C ASN A 170 -15.10 -15.79 -6.37
N SER A 171 -15.37 -15.96 -7.65
CA SER A 171 -15.90 -14.91 -8.53
C SER A 171 -16.97 -15.52 -9.44
N GLU A 172 -18.11 -14.86 -9.54
CA GLU A 172 -19.24 -15.26 -10.37
C GLU A 172 -19.71 -14.06 -11.19
N GLY A 173 -19.81 -14.25 -12.50
CA GLY A 173 -20.26 -13.23 -13.44
C GLY A 173 -20.97 -13.82 -14.65
N ASP A 174 -21.36 -12.96 -15.59
CA ASP A 174 -22.34 -13.30 -16.63
C ASP A 174 -21.90 -14.43 -17.56
N PHE A 175 -20.61 -14.54 -17.86
CA PHE A 175 -20.08 -15.51 -18.81
C PHE A 175 -19.42 -16.73 -18.14
N GLY A 176 -19.30 -16.74 -16.80
CA GLY A 176 -18.70 -17.85 -16.07
C GLY A 176 -18.37 -17.54 -14.62
N SER A 177 -17.90 -18.57 -13.92
CA SER A 177 -17.45 -18.50 -12.53
C SER A 177 -16.07 -19.11 -12.38
N GLY A 178 -15.36 -18.69 -11.32
CA GLY A 178 -14.01 -19.13 -11.01
C GLY A 178 -13.81 -19.27 -9.51
N SER A 179 -13.08 -20.30 -9.11
CA SER A 179 -12.76 -20.59 -7.72
C SER A 179 -11.32 -21.06 -7.59
N VAL A 180 -10.53 -20.36 -6.77
CA VAL A 180 -9.17 -20.75 -6.39
C VAL A 180 -9.15 -21.06 -4.91
N VAL A 181 -8.62 -22.22 -4.52
CA VAL A 181 -8.52 -22.65 -3.13
C VAL A 181 -7.05 -22.88 -2.80
N ILE A 182 -6.56 -22.16 -1.79
CA ILE A 182 -5.20 -22.29 -1.28
C ILE A 182 -5.28 -22.83 0.14
N LYS A 183 -4.59 -23.96 0.37
CA LYS A 183 -4.46 -24.54 1.70
C LYS A 183 -3.25 -23.97 2.42
N SER A 184 -3.28 -23.91 3.73
CA SER A 184 -2.11 -23.56 4.52
C SER A 184 -0.98 -24.57 4.29
N PHE A 185 0.22 -24.07 4.03
CA PHE A 185 1.42 -24.90 3.94
C PHE A 185 2.65 -24.08 4.33
N THR A 186 3.71 -24.76 4.77
CA THR A 186 5.00 -24.13 5.09
C THR A 186 6.05 -24.72 4.17
N ASP A 187 6.67 -23.86 3.37
CA ASP A 187 7.87 -24.18 2.59
C ASP A 187 9.10 -23.90 3.46
N LEU A 188 9.94 -24.92 3.66
CA LEU A 188 11.12 -24.86 4.52
C LEU A 188 12.33 -24.22 3.83
N GLU A 189 12.36 -24.21 2.49
CA GLU A 189 13.45 -23.62 1.71
C GLU A 189 13.16 -22.16 1.36
N LYS A 190 11.89 -21.86 1.03
CA LYS A 190 11.42 -20.55 0.61
C LYS A 190 10.27 -20.09 1.48
N THR A 191 10.60 -19.61 2.68
CA THR A 191 9.59 -19.21 3.67
C THR A 191 8.60 -18.17 3.16
N GLU A 192 9.01 -17.33 2.21
CA GLU A 192 8.18 -16.33 1.52
C GLU A 192 7.08 -16.94 0.64
N GLU A 193 7.26 -18.17 0.16
CA GLU A 193 6.27 -18.93 -0.61
C GLU A 193 5.21 -19.60 0.28
N SER A 194 5.40 -19.59 1.61
CA SER A 194 4.48 -20.23 2.56
C SER A 194 3.14 -19.51 2.64
N VAL A 195 2.10 -20.27 2.99
CA VAL A 195 0.76 -19.74 3.28
C VAL A 195 0.37 -20.11 4.71
N ARG A 196 0.18 -19.08 5.54
CA ARG A 196 -0.20 -19.21 6.95
C ARG A 196 -1.59 -18.65 7.17
N ILE A 197 -2.42 -19.42 7.87
CA ILE A 197 -3.80 -19.03 8.19
C ILE A 197 -3.98 -19.13 9.71
N THR A 198 -4.41 -18.04 10.32
CA THR A 198 -4.86 -17.99 11.72
C THR A 198 -6.34 -17.66 11.72
N LEU A 199 -7.17 -18.51 12.34
CA LEU A 199 -8.63 -18.39 12.30
C LEU A 199 -9.21 -18.43 13.71
N GLU A 200 -9.94 -17.38 14.08
CA GLU A 200 -10.83 -17.35 15.24
C GLU A 200 -12.27 -17.71 14.84
N LYS A 201 -12.78 -17.12 13.75
CA LYS A 201 -14.11 -17.42 13.18
C LYS A 201 -14.07 -17.55 11.65
N PRO A 202 -14.85 -18.45 11.04
CA PRO A 202 -15.00 -18.50 9.59
C PRO A 202 -15.42 -17.15 9.03
N ILE A 203 -14.83 -16.76 7.91
CA ILE A 203 -15.09 -15.49 7.23
C ILE A 203 -15.63 -15.77 5.84
N ASN A 204 -16.61 -14.98 5.41
CA ASN A 204 -17.10 -14.94 4.04
C ASN A 204 -17.46 -13.49 3.68
N LEU A 205 -16.53 -12.79 3.03
CA LEU A 205 -16.69 -11.38 2.68
C LEU A 205 -16.49 -11.16 1.18
N THR A 206 -17.28 -10.26 0.61
CA THR A 206 -17.18 -9.88 -0.80
C THR A 206 -16.58 -8.49 -0.92
N PHE A 207 -15.70 -8.28 -1.90
CA PHE A 207 -15.02 -7.01 -2.14
C PHE A 207 -15.16 -6.56 -3.59
N GLY A 208 -15.05 -5.26 -3.84
CA GLY A 208 -14.95 -4.74 -5.21
C GLY A 208 -13.62 -5.15 -5.85
N ALA A 209 -13.69 -5.91 -6.94
CA ALA A 209 -12.50 -6.42 -7.62
C ALA A 209 -11.60 -5.30 -8.17
N LYS A 210 -12.17 -4.12 -8.48
CA LYS A 210 -11.42 -2.90 -8.81
C LYS A 210 -10.43 -2.51 -7.71
N TYR A 211 -10.90 -2.35 -6.47
CA TYR A 211 -10.05 -1.93 -5.35
C TYR A 211 -8.97 -2.95 -5.04
N LEU A 212 -9.29 -4.25 -5.10
CA LEU A 212 -8.28 -5.30 -4.96
C LEU A 212 -7.20 -5.23 -6.04
N ASN A 213 -7.57 -4.87 -7.28
CA ASN A 213 -6.61 -4.66 -8.36
C ASN A 213 -5.75 -3.40 -8.17
N ASP A 214 -6.25 -2.40 -7.44
CA ASP A 214 -5.43 -1.26 -7.01
C ASP A 214 -4.47 -1.66 -5.89
N ILE A 215 -4.94 -2.39 -4.88
CA ILE A 215 -4.12 -2.87 -3.74
C ILE A 215 -2.92 -3.70 -4.21
N ILE A 216 -3.13 -4.63 -5.15
CA ILE A 216 -2.06 -5.53 -5.64
C ILE A 216 -0.97 -4.81 -6.44
N LYS A 217 -1.11 -3.51 -6.76
CA LYS A 217 0.00 -2.71 -7.32
C LYS A 217 1.17 -2.60 -6.33
N SER A 218 0.92 -2.86 -5.06
CA SER A 218 1.91 -2.94 -3.97
C SER A 218 2.77 -4.20 -3.98
N THR A 219 2.47 -5.20 -4.82
CA THR A 219 3.22 -6.47 -4.92
C THR A 219 4.75 -6.30 -4.99
N PRO A 220 5.32 -5.31 -5.70
CA PRO A 220 6.77 -5.11 -5.74
C PRO A 220 7.41 -4.62 -4.43
N LEU A 221 6.62 -4.24 -3.43
CA LEU A 221 7.07 -3.72 -2.13
C LEU A 221 7.40 -4.85 -1.13
N ALA A 222 6.68 -5.98 -1.20
CA ALA A 222 6.84 -7.09 -0.27
C ALA A 222 6.59 -8.43 -0.95
N SER A 223 7.36 -9.46 -0.61
CA SER A 223 7.17 -10.83 -1.12
C SER A 223 5.90 -11.49 -0.61
N GLN A 224 5.38 -11.04 0.54
CA GLN A 224 4.14 -11.52 1.13
C GLN A 224 3.17 -10.37 1.37
N VAL A 225 1.87 -10.71 1.33
CA VAL A 225 0.77 -9.85 1.76
C VAL A 225 0.15 -10.45 3.01
N THR A 226 -0.19 -9.60 3.97
CA THR A 226 -0.99 -9.99 5.14
C THR A 226 -2.42 -9.46 4.97
N ILE A 227 -3.39 -10.37 4.96
CA ILE A 227 -4.81 -10.09 4.80
C ILE A 227 -5.48 -10.37 6.16
N LYS A 228 -6.06 -9.35 6.79
CA LYS A 228 -6.78 -9.48 8.06
C LYS A 228 -8.24 -9.13 7.84
N LEU A 229 -9.13 -10.02 8.27
CA LEU A 229 -10.57 -9.95 7.99
C LEU A 229 -11.36 -10.09 9.28
N CYS A 230 -12.48 -9.39 9.36
CA CYS A 230 -13.40 -9.38 10.47
C CYS A 230 -14.79 -9.06 9.92
N ASP A 231 -15.82 -9.72 10.44
CA ASP A 231 -17.18 -9.38 10.02
C ASP A 231 -17.53 -7.95 10.48
N LYS A 232 -18.19 -7.18 9.59
CA LYS A 232 -18.68 -5.81 9.86
C LYS A 232 -17.59 -4.75 10.07
N GLN A 233 -16.32 -5.04 9.77
CA GLN A 233 -15.23 -4.05 9.75
C GLN A 233 -14.48 -4.08 8.40
N PRO A 234 -13.79 -2.99 8.02
CA PRO A 234 -12.94 -3.00 6.84
C PRO A 234 -11.85 -4.08 6.94
N ALA A 235 -11.62 -4.78 5.83
CA ALA A 235 -10.51 -5.71 5.73
C ALA A 235 -9.19 -4.95 5.60
N LEU A 236 -8.14 -5.45 6.23
CA LEU A 236 -6.78 -4.90 6.15
C LEU A 236 -5.92 -5.74 5.21
N PHE A 237 -5.37 -5.10 4.18
CA PHE A 237 -4.32 -5.65 3.32
C PHE A 237 -3.01 -4.90 3.60
N GLU A 238 -2.00 -5.61 4.07
CA GLU A 238 -0.74 -5.03 4.55
C GLU A 238 0.45 -5.58 3.76
N TYR A 239 1.25 -4.66 3.24
CA TYR A 239 2.55 -4.91 2.63
C TYR A 239 3.63 -4.31 3.53
N GLN A 240 4.50 -5.17 4.05
CA GLN A 240 5.57 -4.78 4.96
C GLN A 240 6.70 -4.09 4.18
N LEU A 241 7.15 -2.93 4.64
CA LEU A 241 8.34 -2.25 4.13
C LEU A 241 9.54 -2.62 5.03
N PRO A 242 10.81 -2.34 4.62
CA PRO A 242 11.97 -2.58 5.47
C PRO A 242 11.83 -2.01 6.88
N SER A 243 11.36 -0.76 7.01
CA SER A 243 10.95 -0.13 8.27
C SER A 243 9.67 0.68 8.06
N GLY A 244 8.53 0.11 8.47
CA GLY A 244 7.19 0.66 8.24
C GLY A 244 6.30 -0.25 7.39
N TYR A 245 5.22 0.29 6.82
CA TYR A 245 4.21 -0.49 6.11
C TYR A 245 3.44 0.34 5.08
N LEU A 246 2.81 -0.36 4.14
CA LEU A 246 1.69 0.16 3.34
C LEU A 246 0.45 -0.69 3.60
N ARG A 247 -0.59 -0.06 4.15
CA ARG A 247 -1.84 -0.69 4.58
C ARG A 247 -3.02 -0.15 3.79
N PHE A 248 -3.93 -1.04 3.43
CA PHE A 248 -5.18 -0.72 2.78
C PHE A 248 -6.33 -1.26 3.61
N TYR A 249 -7.27 -0.40 3.98
CA TYR A 249 -8.50 -0.75 4.65
C TYR A 249 -9.64 -0.65 3.63
N LEU A 250 -10.23 -1.79 3.31
CA LEU A 250 -11.26 -1.88 2.28
C LEU A 250 -12.57 -2.37 2.90
N ALA A 251 -13.63 -1.58 2.76
CA ALA A 251 -14.94 -2.00 3.21
C ALA A 251 -15.46 -3.18 2.35
N PRO A 252 -16.02 -4.23 2.97
CA PRO A 252 -16.70 -5.29 2.22
C PRO A 252 -17.97 -4.74 1.55
N LYS A 253 -18.37 -5.35 0.45
CA LYS A 253 -19.72 -5.22 -0.10
C LYS A 253 -20.67 -5.96 0.83
N PHE A 254 -21.65 -5.26 1.36
CA PHE A 254 -22.80 -5.90 1.97
C PHE A 254 -23.82 -6.14 0.85
N GLU A 255 -24.32 -7.37 0.75
CA GLU A 255 -25.56 -7.59 0.01
C GLU A 255 -26.66 -6.90 0.82
N ASP A 256 -27.49 -6.09 0.15
CA ASP A 256 -28.71 -5.60 0.79
C ASP A 256 -29.51 -6.84 1.20
N GLU A 257 -29.75 -7.02 2.51
CA GLU A 257 -30.65 -8.05 3.02
C GLU A 257 -32.06 -7.74 2.47
N GLU A 258 -32.46 -8.42 1.39
CA GLU A 258 -33.88 -8.62 1.04
C GLU A 258 -34.49 -9.78 1.84
#